data_AF-A0A383B6S9-F1
#
_entry.id   AF-A0A383B6S9-F1
#
_cell.length_a   1.000
_cell.length_b   1.000
_cell.length_c   1.000
_cell.angle_alpha   90.00
_cell.angle_beta   90.00
_cell.angle_gamma   90.00
#
_symmetry.space_group_name_H-M   'P 1'
#
loop_
_entity.id
_entity.type
_entity.pdbx_description
1 polymer ?
#
loop_
_entity_poly.entity_id
_entity_poly.type
_entity_poly.pdbx_seq_one_letter_code
_entity_poly.pdbx_strand_id
1 'polypeptide(L)'
;MKKVFYAEANYSEEEIESVLDVLKNNRLALMCGKNVKKLEDKVAKIFNKEFGLMTNSGSSANLIGVQSLNLEKGSKVITPTLTFSTTVSPLVQSGLIPLFIDV
;
A
#
# COMPACT_ATOMS: atom_id res chain seq x y z
N MET A 1 0.65 35.58 9.20
CA MET A 1 -0.30 34.43 9.23
C MET A 1 0.50 33.14 9.34
N LYS A 2 0.16 32.25 10.29
CA LYS A 2 0.76 30.91 10.38
C LYS A 2 0.11 30.02 9.31
N LYS A 3 0.90 29.47 8.39
CA LYS A 3 0.40 28.52 7.38
C LYS A 3 0.10 27.19 8.08
N VAL A 4 -1.03 26.58 7.73
CA VAL A 4 -1.41 25.22 8.14
C VAL A 4 -1.43 24.37 6.87
N PHE A 5 -0.57 23.37 6.80
CA PHE A 5 -0.48 22.46 5.66
C PHE A 5 -1.45 21.29 5.83
N TYR A 6 -1.95 20.73 4.71
CA TYR A 6 -2.89 19.60 4.77
C TYR A 6 -2.21 18.29 5.22
N ALA A 7 -0.91 18.14 4.99
CA ALA A 7 -0.10 16.99 5.37
C ALA A 7 1.38 17.37 5.50
N GLU A 8 2.11 16.59 6.29
CA GLU A 8 3.57 16.61 6.41
C GLU A 8 4.09 15.19 6.66
N ALA A 9 5.38 14.97 6.40
CA ALA A 9 6.00 13.70 6.75
C ALA A 9 6.11 13.61 8.28
N ASN A 10 5.63 12.51 8.86
CA ASN A 10 5.64 12.28 10.30
C ASN A 10 6.74 11.28 10.65
N TYR A 11 7.84 11.77 11.21
CA TYR A 11 8.96 10.97 11.69
C TYR A 11 9.72 11.71 12.80
N SER A 12 10.46 10.95 13.60
CA SER A 12 11.32 11.41 14.69
C SER A 12 12.77 11.02 14.44
N GLU A 13 13.64 11.27 15.42
CA GLU A 13 15.05 10.83 15.36
C GLU A 13 15.17 9.30 15.24
N GLU A 14 14.22 8.55 15.84
CA GLU A 14 14.24 7.07 15.79
C GLU A 14 14.14 6.53 14.35
N GLU A 15 13.28 7.14 13.52
CA GLU A 15 13.18 6.78 12.10
C GLU A 15 14.46 7.14 11.33
N ILE A 16 15.07 8.29 11.63
CA ILE A 16 16.31 8.73 10.99
C ILE A 16 17.45 7.76 11.29
N GLU A 17 17.64 7.41 12.57
CA GLU A 17 18.66 6.45 13.00
C GLU A 17 18.45 5.08 12.38
N SER A 18 17.19 4.62 12.28
CA SER A 18 16.84 3.35 11.63
C SER A 18 17.23 3.32 10.16
N VAL A 19 17.03 4.42 9.42
CA VAL A 19 17.47 4.55 8.03
C VAL A 19 18.99 4.53 7.95
N LEU A 20 19.68 5.27 8.81
CA LEU A 20 21.14 5.32 8.84
C LEU A 20 21.77 3.95 9.13
N ASP A 21 21.19 3.14 10.02
CA ASP A 21 21.65 1.78 10.28
C ASP A 21 21.57 0.90 9.03
N VAL A 22 20.46 0.97 8.29
CA VAL A 22 20.32 0.20 7.04
C VAL A 22 21.38 0.62 6.02
N LEU A 23 21.59 1.92 5.84
CA LEU A 23 22.54 2.46 4.86
C LEU A 23 24.00 2.12 5.20
N LYS A 24 24.37 2.13 6.50
CA LYS A 24 25.73 1.86 6.97
C LYS A 24 26.02 0.37 7.08
N ASN A 25 25.09 -0.41 7.61
CA ASN A 25 25.36 -1.77 8.09
C ASN A 25 24.63 -2.88 7.32
N ASN A 26 23.54 -2.57 6.60
CA ASN A 26 22.66 -3.58 6.01
C ASN A 26 22.25 -3.25 4.56
N ARG A 27 23.22 -2.94 3.69
CA ARG A 27 22.97 -2.43 2.32
C ARG A 27 22.07 -3.31 1.45
N LEU A 28 22.11 -4.64 1.62
CA LEU A 28 21.24 -5.57 0.89
C LEU A 28 19.77 -5.52 1.34
N ALA A 29 19.50 -4.99 2.54
CA ALA A 29 18.15 -4.86 3.08
C ALA A 29 17.34 -3.69 2.48
N LEU A 30 17.92 -2.94 1.53
CA LEU A 30 17.22 -1.86 0.81
C LEU A 30 16.10 -2.37 -0.11
N MET A 31 16.17 -3.61 -0.59
CA MET A 31 15.15 -4.18 -1.48
C MET A 31 14.02 -4.84 -0.66
N CYS A 32 14.39 -5.76 0.21
CA CYS A 32 13.52 -6.45 1.15
C CYS A 32 14.42 -7.12 2.20
N GLY A 33 13.95 -7.28 3.44
CA GLY A 33 14.77 -7.89 4.48
C GLY A 33 14.08 -7.99 5.84
N LYS A 34 14.87 -8.27 6.87
CA LYS A 34 14.38 -8.49 8.24
C LYS A 34 13.46 -7.38 8.76
N ASN A 35 13.71 -6.13 8.39
CA ASN A 35 12.91 -4.98 8.84
C ASN A 35 11.54 -4.95 8.14
N VAL A 36 11.49 -5.29 6.85
CA VAL A 36 10.22 -5.47 6.11
C VAL A 36 9.40 -6.58 6.73
N LYS A 37 10.00 -7.75 6.98
CA LYS A 37 9.29 -8.87 7.61
C LYS A 37 8.73 -8.51 8.99
N LYS A 38 9.52 -7.83 9.82
CA LYS A 38 9.05 -7.30 11.11
C LYS A 38 7.88 -6.32 10.96
N LEU A 39 7.91 -5.47 9.95
CA LEU A 39 6.81 -4.53 9.66
C LEU A 39 5.54 -5.30 9.25
N GLU A 40 5.66 -6.26 8.34
CA GLU A 40 4.55 -7.11 7.89
C GLU A 40 3.87 -7.83 9.06
N ASP A 41 4.65 -8.49 9.91
CA ASP A 41 4.12 -9.24 11.06
C ASP A 41 3.45 -8.30 12.08
N LYS A 42 4.03 -7.12 12.33
CA LYS A 42 3.45 -6.10 13.22
C LYS A 42 2.13 -5.54 12.66
N VAL A 43 2.11 -5.15 11.39
CA VAL A 43 0.93 -4.57 10.74
C VAL A 43 -0.20 -5.61 10.67
N ALA A 44 0.10 -6.85 10.28
CA ALA A 44 -0.88 -7.93 10.28
C ALA A 44 -1.52 -8.11 11.67
N LYS A 45 -0.71 -8.10 12.73
CA LYS A 45 -1.19 -8.18 14.11
C LYS A 45 -2.07 -7.00 14.52
N ILE A 46 -1.70 -5.76 14.15
CA ILE A 46 -2.51 -4.55 14.43
C ILE A 46 -3.92 -4.67 13.85
N PHE A 47 -4.03 -5.21 12.63
CA PHE A 47 -5.32 -5.37 11.93
C PHE A 47 -5.99 -6.73 12.15
N ASN A 48 -5.49 -7.54 13.10
CA ASN A 48 -5.97 -8.89 13.39
C ASN A 48 -6.07 -9.78 12.14
N LYS A 49 -4.99 -9.81 11.35
CA LYS A 49 -4.82 -10.65 10.15
C LYS A 49 -3.71 -11.67 10.38
N GLU A 50 -3.85 -12.83 9.72
CA GLU A 50 -2.84 -13.88 9.74
C GLU A 50 -1.59 -13.49 8.95
N PHE A 51 -1.76 -12.74 7.85
CA PHE A 51 -0.69 -12.33 6.95
C PHE A 51 -0.68 -10.83 6.70
N GLY A 52 0.51 -10.30 6.43
CA GLY A 52 0.75 -8.94 5.94
C GLY A 52 1.80 -8.99 4.83
N LEU A 53 1.68 -8.11 3.85
CA LEU A 53 2.61 -8.01 2.72
C LEU A 53 2.91 -6.54 2.45
N MET A 54 4.18 -6.16 2.54
CA MET A 54 4.62 -4.82 2.20
C MET A 54 4.75 -4.69 0.68
N THR A 55 4.22 -3.61 0.13
CA THR A 55 4.42 -3.21 -1.26
C THR A 55 5.13 -1.86 -1.32
N ASN A 56 5.68 -1.51 -2.48
CA ASN A 56 6.33 -0.22 -2.69
C ASN A 56 5.37 0.98 -2.57
N SER A 57 4.05 0.75 -2.69
CA SER A 57 3.01 1.78 -2.62
C SER A 57 1.63 1.16 -2.39
N GLY A 58 0.68 1.98 -1.92
CA GLY A 58 -0.74 1.59 -1.84
C GLY A 58 -1.34 1.24 -3.21
N SER A 59 -0.89 1.90 -4.28
CA SER A 59 -1.31 1.59 -5.65
C SER A 59 -0.89 0.18 -6.09
N SER A 60 0.34 -0.24 -5.77
CA SER A 60 0.77 -1.62 -6.02
C SER A 60 0.01 -2.63 -5.14
N ALA A 61 -0.35 -2.26 -3.90
CA ALA A 61 -1.19 -3.09 -3.05
C ALA A 61 -2.58 -3.32 -3.67
N ASN A 62 -3.21 -2.26 -4.20
CA ASN A 62 -4.48 -2.40 -4.92
C ASN A 62 -4.34 -3.28 -6.16
N LEU A 63 -3.25 -3.12 -6.93
CA LEU A 63 -3.00 -3.93 -8.13
C LEU A 63 -2.93 -5.42 -7.82
N ILE A 64 -2.03 -5.81 -6.92
CA ILE A 64 -1.88 -7.23 -6.57
C ILE A 64 -3.13 -7.75 -5.88
N GLY A 65 -3.80 -6.95 -5.05
CA GLY A 65 -5.04 -7.33 -4.39
C GLY A 65 -6.14 -7.69 -5.38
N VAL A 66 -6.34 -6.87 -6.43
CA VAL A 66 -7.31 -7.16 -7.49
C VAL A 66 -6.89 -8.38 -8.31
N GLN A 67 -5.63 -8.48 -8.72
CA GLN A 67 -5.15 -9.60 -9.54
C GLN A 67 -5.21 -10.93 -8.79
N SER A 68 -4.98 -10.94 -7.48
CA SER A 68 -5.06 -12.14 -6.64
C SER A 68 -6.47 -12.71 -6.52
N LEU A 69 -7.52 -11.93 -6.79
CA LEU A 69 -8.90 -12.46 -6.84
C LEU A 69 -9.15 -13.35 -8.05
N ASN A 70 -8.28 -13.30 -9.07
CA ASN A 70 -8.35 -14.12 -10.28
C ASN A 70 -9.74 -14.11 -10.94
N LEU A 71 -10.35 -12.92 -11.04
CA LEU A 71 -11.66 -12.74 -11.65
C LEU A 71 -11.60 -12.88 -13.16
N GLU A 72 -12.69 -13.37 -13.75
CA GLU A 72 -12.81 -13.46 -15.21
C GLU A 72 -12.83 -12.07 -15.85
N LYS A 73 -12.14 -11.92 -17.00
CA LYS A 73 -12.18 -10.68 -17.79
C LYS A 73 -13.62 -10.33 -18.15
N GLY A 74 -13.97 -9.05 -18.07
CA GLY A 74 -15.32 -8.56 -18.28
C GLY A 74 -16.22 -8.62 -17.03
N SER A 75 -15.75 -9.19 -15.92
CA SER A 75 -16.51 -9.15 -14.65
C SER A 75 -16.77 -7.71 -14.22
N LYS A 76 -18.00 -7.44 -13.77
CA LYS A 76 -18.41 -6.13 -13.26
C LYS A 76 -18.06 -6.02 -11.77
N VAL A 77 -17.35 -4.95 -11.40
CA VAL A 77 -16.92 -4.70 -10.01
C VAL A 77 -17.49 -3.39 -9.52
N ILE A 78 -18.29 -3.43 -8.46
CA ILE A 78 -18.89 -2.23 -7.85
C ILE A 78 -17.81 -1.41 -7.14
N THR A 79 -17.80 -0.09 -7.36
CA THR A 79 -16.83 0.83 -6.75
C THR A 79 -17.44 2.23 -6.58
N PRO A 80 -17.08 3.02 -5.55
CA PRO A 80 -17.66 4.35 -5.35
C PRO A 80 -17.16 5.37 -6.39
N THR A 81 -17.98 6.38 -6.70
CA THR A 81 -17.61 7.53 -7.55
C THR A 81 -16.53 8.41 -6.92
N LEU A 82 -16.51 8.52 -5.59
CA LEU A 82 -15.53 9.31 -4.84
C LEU A 82 -14.42 8.43 -4.26
N THR A 83 -13.27 8.38 -4.93
CA THR A 83 -12.08 7.64 -4.48
C THR A 83 -10.81 8.18 -5.15
N PHE A 84 -9.65 7.64 -4.80
CA PHE A 84 -8.39 7.92 -5.50
C PHE A 84 -8.27 7.05 -6.77
N SER A 85 -7.59 7.56 -7.79
CA SER A 85 -7.56 6.93 -9.13
C SER A 85 -7.06 5.47 -9.11
N THR A 86 -6.11 5.16 -8.24
CA THR A 86 -5.51 3.81 -8.16
C THR A 86 -6.38 2.78 -7.43
N THR A 87 -7.58 3.14 -6.99
CA THR A 87 -8.66 2.18 -6.66
C THR A 87 -9.25 1.57 -7.94
N VAL A 88 -9.39 2.36 -9.00
CA VAL A 88 -10.05 1.96 -10.25
C VAL A 88 -9.06 1.42 -11.28
N SER A 89 -7.87 2.00 -11.39
CA SER A 89 -6.88 1.59 -12.41
C SER A 89 -6.57 0.09 -12.42
N PRO A 90 -6.41 -0.60 -11.26
CA PRO A 90 -6.22 -2.05 -11.23
C PRO A 90 -7.36 -2.87 -11.83
N LEU A 91 -8.61 -2.41 -11.69
CA LEU A 91 -9.77 -3.07 -12.27
C LEU A 91 -9.65 -3.06 -13.80
N VAL A 92 -9.36 -1.88 -14.37
CA VAL A 92 -9.19 -1.70 -15.82
C VAL A 92 -7.97 -2.47 -16.33
N GLN A 93 -6.83 -2.41 -15.63
CA GLN A 93 -5.61 -3.15 -15.99
C GLN A 93 -5.82 -4.68 -15.97
N SER A 94 -6.72 -5.16 -15.11
CA SER A 94 -7.08 -6.57 -15.01
C SER A 94 -8.21 -6.99 -15.98
N GLY A 95 -8.66 -6.08 -16.85
CA GLY A 95 -9.74 -6.34 -17.81
C GLY A 95 -11.13 -6.44 -17.19
N LEU A 96 -11.32 -5.89 -15.99
CA LEU A 96 -12.60 -5.83 -15.29
C LEU A 96 -13.35 -4.55 -15.65
N ILE A 97 -14.66 -4.53 -15.44
CA ILE A 97 -15.54 -3.40 -15.75
C ILE A 97 -15.94 -2.72 -14.43
N PRO A 98 -15.43 -1.51 -14.12
CA PRO A 98 -15.89 -0.75 -12.96
C PRO A 98 -17.36 -0.35 -13.12
N LEU A 99 -18.17 -0.63 -12.11
CA LEU A 99 -19.55 -0.19 -11.98
C LEU A 99 -19.62 0.85 -10.86
N PHE A 100 -19.71 2.12 -11.24
CA PHE A 100 -19.72 3.21 -10.27
C PHE A 100 -21.06 3.33 -9.54
N ILE A 101 -21.01 3.52 -8.24
CA ILE A 101 -22.15 3.87 -7.38
C ILE A 101 -21.90 5.20 -6.67
N ASP A 102 -22.96 5.97 -6.45
CA ASP A 102 -22.88 7.25 -5.75
C ASP A 102 -22.60 7.07 -4.25
N VAL A 103 -22.16 8.14 -3.60
CA VAL A 103 -21.83 8.20 -2.16
C VAL A 103 -22.84 9.00 -1.34
#